data_AF-A0A971CRE3-F1
#
_entry.id   AF-A0A971CRE3-F1
#
_cell.length_a   1.000
_cell.length_b   1.000
_cell.length_c   1.000
_cell.angle_alpha   90.00
_cell.angle_beta   90.00
_cell.angle_gamma   90.00
#
_symmetry.space_group_name_H-M   'P 1'
#
loop_
_entity.id
_entity.type
_entity.pdbx_description
1 polymer ?
#
loop_
_entity_poly.entity_id
_entity_poly.type
_entity_poly.pdbx_seq_one_letter_code
_entity_poly.pdbx_strand_id
1 'polypeptide(L)'
;MGHADHRPENPSATANSSLIRWRPWPCQSCGGGATALSHLVRSTGSGQEFPDDGRNERIDRQKAREARMLAQWVRRCPHTEWIEVRLPDLAEGSEHLVYFDNPSGEVVKVTRIGIYGDYYELIDGRITQFDSTPAEYLLRMNWWEKLFSTAPVPKGLTEDRQIVSRQTYIHGDLPTQEAVDSFLTEAGLFPVKKNCWLWKMVDTGAPWEIWIGDARSDNFVSVEGAIVPIDIRIWRFPNPHANL
;
A
#
# COMPACT_ATOMS: atom_id res chain seq x y z
N MET A 1 17.70 0.03 48.86
CA MET A 1 18.27 -0.35 47.56
C MET A 1 17.24 0.01 46.51
N GLY A 2 17.51 1.06 45.75
CA GLY A 2 16.55 1.67 44.83
C GLY A 2 16.41 0.87 43.54
N HIS A 3 15.18 0.58 43.14
CA HIS A 3 14.88 0.13 41.79
C HIS A 3 14.87 1.37 40.89
N ALA A 4 15.78 1.38 39.92
CA ALA A 4 15.89 2.42 38.92
C ALA A 4 14.64 2.38 38.02
N ASP A 5 13.95 3.52 37.97
CA ASP A 5 12.99 3.88 36.94
C ASP A 5 13.69 3.84 35.57
N HIS A 6 13.45 2.78 34.79
CA HIS A 6 13.69 2.86 33.35
C HIS A 6 12.53 3.63 32.72
N ARG A 7 12.62 4.96 32.76
CA ARG A 7 11.92 5.79 31.78
C ARG A 7 12.54 5.49 30.42
N PRO A 8 11.76 5.20 29.37
CA PRO A 8 12.30 5.20 28.02
C PRO A 8 12.84 6.61 27.75
N GLU A 9 14.13 6.68 27.46
CA GLU A 9 14.79 7.90 27.04
C GLU A 9 14.08 8.41 25.79
N ASN A 10 13.53 9.62 25.89
CA ASN A 10 13.13 10.40 24.72
C ASN A 10 14.35 10.47 23.79
N PRO A 11 14.29 9.93 22.56
CA PRO A 11 15.37 10.13 21.63
C PRO A 11 15.36 11.61 21.24
N SER A 12 16.16 12.42 21.93
CA SER A 12 16.65 13.69 21.39
C SER A 12 17.67 13.36 20.30
N ALA A 13 17.22 12.70 19.24
CA ALA A 13 17.93 12.68 17.97
C ALA A 13 17.62 14.01 17.31
N THR A 14 18.65 14.71 16.86
CA THR A 14 18.52 15.81 15.91
C THR A 14 17.76 15.28 14.68
N ALA A 15 16.44 15.44 14.68
CA ALA A 15 15.58 14.82 13.68
C ALA A 15 15.92 15.45 12.33
N ASN A 16 16.64 14.70 11.49
CA ASN A 16 16.76 15.04 10.09
C ASN A 16 15.33 15.18 9.57
N SER A 17 15.05 16.37 9.05
CA SER A 17 13.72 16.69 8.52
C SER A 17 13.87 16.91 7.03
N SER A 18 13.14 16.12 6.27
CA SER A 18 13.14 16.17 4.83
C SER A 18 12.05 17.10 4.33
N LEU A 19 12.35 17.86 3.27
CA LEU A 19 11.32 18.59 2.54
C LEU A 19 10.63 17.60 1.59
N ILE A 20 9.34 17.39 1.79
CA ILE A 20 8.51 16.57 0.93
C ILE A 20 7.64 17.50 0.12
N ARG A 21 7.64 17.29 -1.19
CA ARG A 21 6.89 18.10 -2.14
C ARG A 21 6.07 17.22 -3.06
N TRP A 22 4.75 17.40 -3.07
CA TRP A 22 3.88 16.65 -3.96
C TRP A 22 2.73 17.52 -4.47
N ARG A 23 2.16 17.12 -5.60
CA ARG A 23 0.96 17.74 -6.13
C ARG A 23 -0.22 16.78 -5.93
N PRO A 24 -1.35 17.25 -5.37
CA PRO A 24 -2.53 16.42 -5.18
C PRO A 24 -3.07 15.83 -6.47
N TRP A 25 -3.86 14.75 -6.35
CA TRP A 25 -4.68 14.27 -7.46
C TRP A 25 -5.57 15.40 -8.01
N PRO A 26 -5.90 15.38 -9.32
CA PRO A 26 -6.80 16.36 -9.92
C PRO A 26 -8.11 16.52 -9.15
N CYS A 27 -8.60 17.75 -9.03
CA CYS A 27 -9.90 18.02 -8.42
C CYS A 27 -11.02 17.30 -9.18
N GLN A 28 -12.18 17.11 -8.53
CA GLN A 28 -13.31 16.36 -9.10
C GLN A 28 -13.72 16.82 -10.50
N SER A 29 -13.69 18.14 -10.76
CA SER A 29 -14.00 18.71 -12.08
C SER A 29 -12.96 18.34 -13.14
N CYS A 30 -11.67 18.61 -12.88
CA CYS A 30 -10.59 18.30 -13.84
C CYS A 30 -10.35 16.79 -14.02
N GLY A 31 -10.58 16.00 -12.98
CA GLY A 31 -10.45 14.55 -13.00
C GLY A 31 -11.69 13.83 -13.54
N GLY A 32 -12.82 14.54 -13.74
CA GLY A 32 -14.09 13.92 -14.13
C GLY A 32 -14.57 12.86 -13.12
N GLY A 33 -14.31 13.10 -11.83
CA GLY A 33 -14.58 12.14 -10.75
C GLY A 33 -13.71 10.87 -10.77
N ALA A 34 -12.67 10.79 -11.61
CA ALA A 34 -11.75 9.65 -11.61
C ALA A 34 -10.88 9.64 -10.36
N THR A 35 -10.64 8.44 -9.83
CA THR A 35 -9.57 8.17 -8.86
C THR A 35 -8.28 7.86 -9.62
N ALA A 36 -7.13 7.86 -8.94
CA ALA A 36 -5.87 7.46 -9.56
C ALA A 36 -5.96 6.05 -10.19
N LEU A 37 -6.60 5.11 -9.49
CA LEU A 37 -6.81 3.76 -10.02
C LEU A 37 -7.71 3.76 -11.26
N SER A 38 -8.87 4.43 -11.22
CA SER A 38 -9.78 4.42 -12.37
C SER A 38 -9.22 5.19 -13.57
N HIS A 39 -8.38 6.19 -13.34
CA HIS A 39 -7.61 6.86 -14.39
C HIS A 39 -6.65 5.90 -15.11
N LEU A 40 -5.90 5.10 -14.35
CA LEU A 40 -4.97 4.12 -14.91
C LEU A 40 -5.70 3.01 -15.67
N VAL A 41 -6.74 2.42 -15.07
CA VAL A 41 -7.52 1.30 -15.66
C VAL A 41 -8.27 1.72 -16.93
N ARG A 42 -8.85 2.92 -16.98
CA ARG A 42 -9.54 3.43 -18.19
C ARG A 42 -8.57 3.68 -19.35
N SER A 43 -7.33 4.01 -19.03
CA SER A 43 -6.31 4.38 -20.01
C SER A 43 -5.50 3.16 -20.52
N THR A 44 -5.75 1.97 -19.99
CA THR A 44 -5.19 0.68 -20.45
C THR A 44 -6.08 -0.04 -21.47
N GLY A 45 -6.84 0.71 -22.29
CA GLY A 45 -7.73 0.14 -23.32
C GLY A 45 -7.11 -1.05 -24.07
N SER A 46 -7.91 -2.12 -24.22
CA SER A 46 -7.60 -3.37 -24.89
C SER A 46 -7.02 -3.12 -26.29
N GLY A 47 -5.74 -3.39 -26.52
CA GLY A 47 -5.20 -3.38 -27.88
C GLY A 47 -3.76 -2.93 -28.08
N GLN A 48 -2.88 -2.94 -27.08
CA GLN A 48 -1.45 -2.92 -27.37
C GLN A 48 -0.90 -4.35 -27.33
N GLU A 49 -0.64 -4.89 -28.52
CA GLU A 49 0.26 -6.04 -28.69
C GLU A 49 1.62 -5.63 -28.13
N PHE A 50 1.96 -6.20 -26.98
CA PHE A 50 3.33 -6.15 -26.51
C PHE A 50 4.13 -7.18 -27.31
N PRO A 51 5.37 -6.86 -27.74
CA PRO A 51 6.28 -7.87 -28.24
C PRO A 51 6.40 -9.03 -27.25
N ASP A 52 6.82 -10.21 -27.71
CA ASP A 52 7.01 -11.44 -26.91
C ASP A 52 8.21 -11.34 -25.94
N ASP A 53 8.23 -10.25 -25.20
CA ASP A 53 9.21 -9.93 -24.19
C ASP A 53 8.86 -10.67 -22.91
N GLY A 54 9.89 -11.03 -22.13
CA GLY A 54 9.72 -11.68 -20.85
C GLY A 54 8.75 -10.93 -19.94
N ARG A 55 8.01 -11.67 -19.12
CA ARG A 55 6.96 -11.10 -18.26
C ARG A 55 7.44 -9.95 -17.37
N ASN A 56 8.65 -10.04 -16.83
CA ASN A 56 9.23 -8.99 -15.98
C ASN A 56 9.48 -7.69 -16.76
N GLU A 57 9.94 -7.79 -18.02
CA GLU A 57 10.14 -6.61 -18.87
C GLU A 57 8.82 -5.92 -19.19
N ARG A 58 7.74 -6.69 -19.37
CA ARG A 58 6.38 -6.13 -19.52
C ARG A 58 5.95 -5.36 -18.28
N ILE A 59 6.19 -5.92 -17.08
CA ILE A 59 5.88 -5.27 -15.80
C ILE A 59 6.67 -3.96 -15.67
N ASP A 60 7.97 -3.95 -15.95
CA ASP A 60 8.79 -2.75 -15.83
C ASP A 60 8.37 -1.63 -16.80
N ARG A 61 8.03 -1.99 -18.04
CA ARG A 61 7.45 -1.03 -18.98
C ARG A 61 6.10 -0.50 -18.51
N GLN A 62 5.27 -1.35 -17.92
CA GLN A 62 3.97 -0.96 -17.39
C GLN A 62 4.14 -0.01 -16.20
N LYS A 63 5.06 -0.28 -15.26
CA LYS A 63 5.41 0.64 -14.16
C LYS A 63 5.78 2.03 -14.69
N ALA A 64 6.71 2.09 -15.65
CA ALA A 64 7.15 3.35 -16.23
C ALA A 64 6.04 4.09 -17.00
N ARG A 65 5.16 3.34 -17.69
CA ARG A 65 4.00 3.88 -18.39
C ARG A 65 2.98 4.48 -17.41
N GLU A 66 2.56 3.72 -16.40
CA GLU A 66 1.56 4.17 -15.43
C GLU A 66 2.05 5.35 -14.59
N ALA A 67 3.32 5.34 -14.16
CA ALA A 67 3.91 6.49 -13.45
C ALA A 67 3.90 7.76 -14.31
N ARG A 68 4.17 7.65 -15.62
CA ARG A 68 4.06 8.79 -16.56
C ARG A 68 2.61 9.26 -16.73
N MET A 69 1.66 8.34 -16.78
CA MET A 69 0.24 8.68 -16.91
C MET A 69 -0.27 9.44 -15.68
N LEU A 70 0.04 8.97 -14.47
CA LEU A 70 -0.28 9.70 -13.23
C LEU A 70 0.34 11.10 -13.24
N ALA A 71 1.61 11.22 -13.62
CA ALA A 71 2.29 12.51 -13.68
C ALA A 71 1.63 13.47 -14.68
N GLN A 72 1.24 13.00 -15.87
CA GLN A 72 0.50 13.80 -16.84
C GLN A 72 -0.87 14.21 -16.32
N TRP A 73 -1.58 13.29 -15.66
CA TRP A 73 -2.91 13.55 -15.12
C TRP A 73 -2.91 14.62 -14.04
N VAL A 74 -2.00 14.50 -13.06
CA VAL A 74 -1.80 15.49 -11.99
C VAL A 74 -1.47 16.86 -12.57
N ARG A 75 -0.63 16.94 -13.62
CA ARG A 75 -0.24 18.21 -14.27
C ARG A 75 -1.40 18.92 -14.98
N ARG A 76 -2.43 18.20 -15.42
CA ARG A 76 -3.58 18.77 -16.15
C ARG A 76 -4.55 19.56 -15.28
N CYS A 77 -4.44 19.49 -13.95
CA CYS A 77 -5.37 20.18 -13.06
C CYS A 77 -4.83 21.56 -12.64
N PRO A 78 -5.26 22.68 -13.23
CA PRO A 78 -4.77 24.01 -12.84
C PRO A 78 -5.18 24.41 -11.42
N HIS A 79 -6.13 23.69 -10.80
CA HIS A 79 -6.65 23.99 -9.47
C HIS A 79 -5.87 23.35 -8.32
N THR A 80 -4.84 22.54 -8.61
CA THR A 80 -3.98 21.96 -7.58
C THR A 80 -2.60 22.60 -7.60
N GLU A 81 -2.16 23.04 -6.42
CA GLU A 81 -0.82 23.56 -6.20
C GLU A 81 0.10 22.50 -5.60
N TRP A 82 1.40 22.79 -5.59
CA TRP A 82 2.37 21.97 -4.88
C TRP A 82 2.18 22.16 -3.37
N ILE A 83 2.03 21.04 -2.67
CA ILE A 83 2.09 21.00 -1.22
C ILE A 83 3.54 20.73 -0.84
N GLU A 84 4.08 21.57 0.04
CA GLU A 84 5.43 21.49 0.56
C GLU A 84 5.36 21.39 2.08
N VAL A 85 5.89 20.31 2.64
CA VAL A 85 5.94 20.10 4.09
C VAL A 85 7.32 19.59 4.48
N ARG A 86 7.89 20.17 5.53
CA ARG A 86 9.11 19.66 6.15
C ARG A 86 8.73 18.77 7.32
N LEU A 87 8.99 17.48 7.21
CA LEU A 87 8.63 16.49 8.22
C LEU A 87 9.87 15.76 8.74
N PRO A 88 9.91 15.40 10.04
CA PRO A 88 10.89 14.47 10.58
C PRO A 88 10.86 13.13 9.85
N ASP A 89 12.04 12.59 9.55
CA ASP A 89 12.19 11.22 9.08
C ASP A 89 11.77 10.27 10.22
N LEU A 90 10.94 9.26 9.91
CA LEU A 90 10.49 8.27 10.88
C LEU A 90 11.14 6.91 10.65
N ALA A 91 11.04 6.41 9.41
CA ALA A 91 11.56 5.12 9.02
C ALA A 91 11.81 5.05 7.52
N GLU A 92 12.68 4.13 7.12
CA GLU A 92 12.99 3.85 5.73
C GLU A 92 12.83 2.35 5.48
N GLY A 93 11.91 1.98 4.59
CA GLY A 93 11.67 0.61 4.16
C GLY A 93 12.14 0.36 2.73
N SER A 94 12.04 -0.89 2.27
CA SER A 94 12.32 -1.25 0.88
C SER A 94 11.34 -0.59 -0.10
N GLU A 95 10.08 -0.37 0.31
CA GLU A 95 9.03 0.21 -0.53
C GLU A 95 8.82 1.72 -0.30
N HIS A 96 8.91 2.20 0.94
CA HIS A 96 8.59 3.59 1.30
C HIS A 96 9.69 4.32 2.07
N LEU A 97 9.71 5.64 1.88
CA LEU A 97 10.20 6.59 2.87
C LEU A 97 9.02 7.00 3.76
N VAL A 98 9.19 7.00 5.08
CA VAL A 98 8.12 7.29 6.04
C VAL A 98 8.50 8.48 6.90
N TYR A 99 7.59 9.44 7.00
CA TYR A 99 7.78 10.69 7.73
C TYR A 99 6.66 10.89 8.75
N PHE A 100 6.98 11.47 9.89
CA PHE A 100 6.01 11.66 10.98
C PHE A 100 5.38 13.06 10.93
N ASP A 101 4.06 13.14 10.75
CA ASP A 101 3.29 14.39 10.78
C ASP A 101 2.55 14.51 12.12
N ASN A 102 3.32 14.77 13.18
CA ASN A 102 2.84 14.84 14.57
C ASN A 102 1.59 15.73 14.76
N PRO A 103 1.51 16.95 14.18
CA PRO A 103 0.32 17.78 14.33
C PRO A 103 -0.97 17.15 13.79
N SER A 104 -0.87 16.31 12.76
CA SER A 104 -2.00 15.63 12.15
C SER A 104 -2.30 14.25 12.77
N GLY A 105 -1.37 13.70 13.55
CA GLY A 105 -1.47 12.31 14.03
C GLY A 105 -1.38 11.30 12.89
N GLU A 106 -0.67 11.62 11.80
CA GLU A 106 -0.51 10.77 10.63
C GLU A 106 0.98 10.50 10.33
N VAL A 107 1.21 9.48 9.52
CA VAL A 107 2.47 9.31 8.79
C VAL A 107 2.26 9.64 7.32
N VAL A 108 3.25 10.29 6.72
CA VAL A 108 3.35 10.48 5.28
C VAL A 108 4.26 9.39 4.73
N LYS A 109 3.75 8.56 3.83
CA LYS A 109 4.51 7.52 3.13
C LYS A 109 4.76 7.96 1.69
N VAL A 110 6.01 7.92 1.25
CA VAL A 110 6.41 8.21 -0.13
C VAL A 110 6.93 6.92 -0.75
N THR A 111 6.17 6.37 -1.70
CA THR A 111 6.53 5.13 -2.42
C THR A 111 7.74 5.38 -3.31
N ARG A 112 8.76 4.53 -3.22
CA ARG A 112 9.98 4.67 -4.03
C ARG A 112 9.71 4.50 -5.52
N ILE A 113 10.55 5.14 -6.32
CA ILE A 113 10.46 5.07 -7.78
C ILE A 113 10.65 3.63 -8.24
N GLY A 114 9.67 3.08 -8.96
CA GLY A 114 9.75 1.73 -9.52
C GLY A 114 9.48 0.58 -8.53
N ILE A 115 9.28 0.89 -7.23
CA ILE A 115 9.06 -0.10 -6.18
C ILE A 115 7.66 0.11 -5.60
N TYR A 116 6.72 -0.71 -6.06
CA TYR A 116 5.30 -0.59 -5.70
C TYR A 116 4.81 -1.80 -4.90
N GLY A 117 5.75 -2.55 -4.32
CA GLY A 117 5.50 -3.83 -3.66
C GLY A 117 5.43 -4.99 -4.66
N ASP A 118 4.92 -6.11 -4.17
CA ASP A 118 4.84 -7.36 -4.93
C ASP A 118 3.43 -7.92 -4.91
N TYR A 119 3.10 -8.66 -5.96
CA TYR A 119 1.96 -9.58 -6.00
C TYR A 119 2.45 -10.98 -6.30
N TYR A 120 1.58 -11.96 -6.08
CA TYR A 120 1.90 -13.35 -6.30
C TYR A 120 0.89 -13.97 -7.25
N GLU A 121 1.36 -14.92 -8.06
CA GLU A 121 0.53 -15.75 -8.90
C GLU A 121 0.73 -17.24 -8.70
N LEU A 122 -0.29 -18.04 -8.99
CA LEU A 122 -0.18 -19.49 -9.04
C LEU A 122 0.03 -19.92 -10.49
N ILE A 123 1.27 -20.30 -10.82
CA ILE A 123 1.67 -20.77 -12.15
C ILE A 123 2.08 -22.23 -12.01
N ASP A 124 1.39 -23.13 -12.71
CA ASP A 124 1.63 -24.58 -12.64
C ASP A 124 1.65 -25.12 -11.20
N GLY A 125 0.74 -24.63 -10.36
CA GLY A 125 0.64 -25.00 -8.94
C GLY A 125 1.72 -24.41 -8.03
N ARG A 126 2.55 -23.49 -8.53
CA ARG A 126 3.61 -22.81 -7.76
C ARG A 126 3.33 -21.33 -7.59
N ILE A 127 3.54 -20.85 -6.37
CA ILE A 127 3.47 -19.42 -6.07
C ILE A 127 4.71 -18.75 -6.67
N THR A 128 4.48 -17.83 -7.59
CA THR A 128 5.49 -17.02 -8.27
C THR A 128 5.29 -15.56 -7.89
N GLN A 129 6.36 -14.88 -7.48
CA GLN A 129 6.34 -13.48 -7.09
C GLN A 129 6.66 -12.57 -8.27
N PHE A 130 5.96 -11.45 -8.36
CA PHE A 130 6.17 -10.40 -9.36
C PHE A 130 6.09 -9.03 -8.71
N ASP A 131 6.83 -8.07 -9.25
CA ASP A 131 6.72 -6.69 -8.83
C ASP A 131 5.38 -6.10 -9.25
N SER A 132 4.84 -5.23 -8.39
CA SER A 132 3.58 -4.53 -8.67
C SER A 132 3.80 -3.31 -9.56
N THR A 133 2.76 -2.97 -10.33
CA THR A 133 2.61 -1.68 -11.01
C THR A 133 1.95 -0.63 -10.09
N PRO A 134 2.02 0.68 -10.42
CA PRO A 134 1.23 1.70 -9.72
C PRO A 134 -0.27 1.37 -9.58
N ALA A 135 -0.89 0.82 -10.61
CA ALA A 135 -2.29 0.41 -10.58
C ALA A 135 -2.53 -0.74 -9.59
N GLU A 136 -1.66 -1.75 -9.58
CA GLU A 136 -1.73 -2.87 -8.64
C GLU A 136 -1.52 -2.41 -7.19
N TYR A 137 -0.59 -1.48 -6.95
CA TYR A 137 -0.40 -0.84 -5.65
C TYR A 137 -1.63 -0.07 -5.16
N LEU A 138 -2.25 0.72 -6.05
CA LEU A 138 -3.48 1.45 -5.71
C LEU A 138 -4.67 0.49 -5.50
N LEU A 139 -4.73 -0.61 -6.25
CA LEU A 139 -5.71 -1.65 -6.06
C LEU A 139 -5.52 -2.37 -4.71
N ARG A 140 -4.28 -2.62 -4.30
CA ARG A 140 -3.94 -3.17 -2.97
C ARG A 140 -4.48 -2.28 -1.85
N MET A 141 -4.32 -0.96 -1.96
CA MET A 141 -4.88 -0.02 -0.97
C MET A 141 -6.41 -0.07 -0.89
N ASN A 142 -7.09 -0.21 -2.03
CA ASN A 142 -8.55 -0.36 -2.02
C ASN A 142 -8.99 -1.66 -1.35
N TRP A 143 -8.27 -2.76 -1.55
CA TRP A 143 -8.58 -4.03 -0.88
C TRP A 143 -8.31 -3.97 0.61
N TRP A 144 -7.20 -3.33 1.00
CA TRP A 144 -6.90 -3.06 2.40
C TRP A 144 -8.04 -2.28 3.05
N GLU A 145 -8.50 -1.21 2.39
CA GLU A 145 -9.58 -0.38 2.92
C GLU A 145 -10.88 -1.18 3.05
N LYS A 146 -11.21 -1.98 2.03
CA LYS A 146 -12.41 -2.83 2.07
C LYS A 146 -12.36 -3.87 3.20
N LEU A 147 -11.18 -4.41 3.50
CA LEU A 147 -11.03 -5.47 4.51
C LEU A 147 -10.88 -4.92 5.93
N PHE A 148 -10.19 -3.79 6.09
CA PHE A 148 -9.71 -3.33 7.40
C PHE A 148 -9.98 -1.84 7.68
N SER A 149 -10.51 -1.06 6.73
CA SER A 149 -10.85 0.36 6.89
C SER A 149 -9.73 1.26 7.43
N THR A 150 -8.48 0.87 7.17
CA THR A 150 -7.26 1.45 7.77
C THR A 150 -6.14 1.63 6.74
N ALA A 151 -6.50 1.65 5.46
CA ALA A 151 -5.52 1.71 4.39
C ALA A 151 -4.83 3.08 4.34
N PRO A 152 -3.54 3.12 3.93
CA PRO A 152 -2.93 4.36 3.48
C PRO A 152 -3.75 5.01 2.35
N VAL A 153 -4.15 6.28 2.54
CA VAL A 153 -4.92 7.05 1.57
C VAL A 153 -3.96 7.75 0.59
N PRO A 154 -3.95 7.40 -0.71
CA PRO A 154 -3.11 8.07 -1.69
C PRO A 154 -3.54 9.53 -1.86
N LYS A 155 -2.61 10.49 -1.75
CA LYS A 155 -2.89 11.93 -1.81
C LYS A 155 -2.42 12.59 -3.10
N GLY A 156 -1.38 12.06 -3.74
CA GLY A 156 -0.85 12.69 -4.95
C GLY A 156 0.49 12.10 -5.38
N LEU A 157 1.24 12.92 -6.12
CA LEU A 157 2.49 12.50 -6.75
C LEU A 157 3.61 13.54 -6.54
N THR A 158 4.83 13.09 -6.27
CA THR A 158 6.02 13.95 -6.29
C THR A 158 6.44 14.29 -7.72
N GLU A 159 7.40 15.20 -7.87
CA GLU A 159 7.99 15.54 -9.18
C GLU A 159 8.66 14.33 -9.84
N ASP A 160 9.29 13.48 -9.02
CA ASP A 160 9.94 12.23 -9.43
C ASP A 160 8.97 11.06 -9.61
N ARG A 161 7.66 11.34 -9.62
CA ARG A 161 6.58 10.38 -9.90
C ARG A 161 6.39 9.32 -8.81
N GLN A 162 6.75 9.66 -7.58
CA GLN A 162 6.49 8.84 -6.40
C GLN A 162 5.07 9.08 -5.91
N ILE A 163 4.37 8.01 -5.53
CA ILE A 163 3.04 8.14 -4.92
C ILE A 163 3.23 8.56 -3.46
N VAL A 164 2.51 9.59 -3.05
CA VAL A 164 2.43 10.02 -1.66
C VAL A 164 1.11 9.53 -1.09
N SER A 165 1.16 8.85 0.05
CA SER A 165 -0.02 8.46 0.84
C SER A 165 0.09 8.98 2.27
N ARG A 166 -1.08 9.14 2.90
CA ARG A 166 -1.19 9.43 4.34
C ARG A 166 -1.89 8.28 5.03
N GLN A 167 -1.43 7.94 6.22
CA GLN A 167 -2.05 6.92 7.05
C GLN A 167 -2.08 7.44 8.49
N THR A 168 -3.21 7.29 9.18
CA THR A 168 -3.31 7.62 10.60
C THR A 168 -2.24 6.87 11.38
N TYR A 169 -1.57 7.55 12.29
CA TYR A 169 -0.65 6.91 13.21
C TYR A 169 -1.45 5.98 14.12
N ILE A 170 -0.97 4.75 14.23
CA ILE A 170 -1.65 3.74 15.03
C ILE A 170 -0.87 3.56 16.33
N HIS A 171 -1.53 3.87 17.44
CA HIS A 171 -0.96 3.79 18.78
C HIS A 171 -1.24 2.43 19.43
N GLY A 172 -0.18 1.77 19.90
CA GLY A 172 -0.25 0.68 20.86
C GLY A 172 0.88 -0.33 20.67
N ASP A 173 0.81 -1.41 21.43
CA ASP A 173 1.86 -2.43 21.44
C ASP A 173 1.77 -3.34 20.21
N LEU A 174 2.91 -3.87 19.76
CA LEU A 174 2.91 -4.92 18.74
C LEU A 174 2.09 -6.12 19.26
N PRO A 175 1.09 -6.61 18.52
CA PRO A 175 0.32 -7.78 18.92
C PRO A 175 1.20 -9.02 18.90
N THR A 176 0.80 -10.08 19.59
CA THR A 176 1.40 -11.41 19.37
C THR A 176 0.96 -11.96 18.01
N GLN A 177 1.74 -12.88 17.43
CA GLN A 177 1.31 -13.56 16.20
C GLN A 177 -0.01 -14.32 16.40
N GLU A 178 -0.26 -14.88 17.59
CA GLU A 178 -1.54 -15.54 17.92
C GLU A 178 -2.73 -14.58 17.87
N ALA A 179 -2.54 -13.34 18.33
CA ALA A 179 -3.57 -12.32 18.27
C ALA A 179 -3.84 -11.88 16.82
N VAL A 180 -2.80 -11.77 15.99
CA VAL A 180 -2.95 -11.52 14.54
C VAL A 180 -3.67 -12.66 13.83
N ASP A 181 -3.28 -13.91 14.10
CA ASP A 181 -3.94 -15.10 13.54
C ASP A 181 -5.43 -15.14 13.89
N SER A 182 -5.77 -14.80 15.14
CA SER A 182 -7.15 -14.72 15.62
C SER A 182 -7.93 -13.60 14.92
N PHE A 183 -7.35 -12.40 14.84
CA PHE A 183 -7.91 -11.26 14.12
C PHE A 183 -8.23 -11.58 12.65
N LEU A 184 -7.30 -12.22 11.94
CA LEU A 184 -7.51 -12.60 10.54
C LEU A 184 -8.59 -13.68 10.40
N THR A 185 -8.66 -14.62 11.34
CA THR A 185 -9.71 -15.65 11.36
C THR A 185 -11.08 -15.04 11.60
N GLU A 186 -11.20 -14.10 12.54
CA GLU A 186 -12.43 -13.35 12.83
C GLU A 186 -12.87 -12.50 11.65
N ALA A 187 -11.91 -11.95 10.89
CA ALA A 187 -12.16 -11.26 9.62
C ALA A 187 -12.56 -12.21 8.46
N GLY A 188 -12.68 -13.52 8.70
CA GLY A 188 -13.11 -14.51 7.71
C GLY A 188 -12.00 -15.02 6.78
N LEU A 189 -10.74 -14.74 7.11
CA LEU A 189 -9.59 -15.31 6.41
C LEU A 189 -9.19 -16.66 7.01
N PHE A 190 -8.58 -17.50 6.19
CA PHE A 190 -8.00 -18.76 6.65
C PHE A 190 -6.56 -18.93 6.17
N PRO A 191 -5.71 -19.60 6.97
CA PRO A 191 -4.31 -19.75 6.65
C PRO A 191 -4.13 -20.71 5.48
N VAL A 192 -3.40 -20.29 4.45
CA VAL A 192 -2.93 -21.17 3.38
C VAL A 192 -1.63 -21.84 3.79
N LYS A 193 -0.71 -21.05 4.33
CA LYS A 193 0.60 -21.51 4.77
C LYS A 193 1.13 -20.61 5.89
N LYS A 194 0.91 -21.03 7.14
CA LYS A 194 1.22 -20.22 8.34
C LYS A 194 2.68 -19.80 8.43
N ASN A 195 3.62 -20.69 8.09
CA ASN A 195 5.06 -20.39 8.12
C ASN A 195 5.52 -19.45 6.99
N CYS A 196 4.62 -19.07 6.07
CA CYS A 196 4.85 -18.03 5.08
C CYS A 196 3.93 -16.82 5.30
N TRP A 197 3.22 -16.78 6.43
CA TRP A 197 2.26 -15.72 6.80
C TRP A 197 1.26 -15.42 5.67
N LEU A 198 0.79 -16.49 5.03
CA LEU A 198 -0.05 -16.45 3.84
C LEU A 198 -1.47 -16.89 4.18
N TRP A 199 -2.40 -15.99 3.94
CA TRP A 199 -3.83 -16.11 4.25
C TRP A 199 -4.66 -15.87 3.01
N LYS A 200 -5.87 -16.43 2.99
CA LYS A 200 -6.82 -16.14 1.92
C LYS A 200 -8.25 -16.00 2.43
N MET A 201 -9.04 -15.27 1.68
CA MET A 201 -10.48 -15.13 1.82
C MET A 201 -11.13 -15.56 0.51
N VAL A 202 -12.10 -16.46 0.60
CA VAL A 202 -12.95 -16.85 -0.52
C VAL A 202 -14.28 -16.15 -0.35
N ASP A 203 -14.52 -15.09 -1.12
CA ASP A 203 -15.85 -14.51 -1.24
C ASP A 203 -16.63 -15.37 -2.24
N THR A 204 -17.53 -16.22 -1.73
CA THR A 204 -18.30 -17.18 -2.54
C THR A 204 -19.22 -16.51 -3.57
N GLY A 205 -19.49 -15.20 -3.44
CA GLY A 205 -20.24 -14.42 -4.41
C GLY A 205 -19.38 -13.65 -5.41
N ALA A 206 -18.05 -13.64 -5.23
CA ALA A 206 -17.13 -12.89 -6.07
C ALA A 206 -16.39 -13.78 -7.07
N PRO A 207 -16.09 -13.27 -8.27
CA PRO A 207 -15.23 -13.96 -9.22
C PRO A 207 -13.75 -13.95 -8.81
N TRP A 208 -13.44 -13.55 -7.57
CA TRP A 208 -12.07 -13.42 -7.08
C TRP A 208 -11.89 -14.02 -5.68
N GLU A 209 -10.76 -14.68 -5.45
CA GLU A 209 -10.21 -14.89 -4.10
C GLU A 209 -9.30 -13.71 -3.74
N ILE A 210 -9.25 -13.35 -2.45
CA ILE A 210 -8.34 -12.32 -1.95
C ILE A 210 -7.28 -13.00 -1.09
N TRP A 211 -6.02 -12.67 -1.32
CA TRP A 211 -4.89 -13.24 -0.63
C TRP A 211 -4.15 -12.15 0.12
N ILE A 212 -3.71 -12.48 1.33
CA ILE A 212 -2.89 -11.63 2.18
C ILE A 212 -1.58 -12.34 2.46
N GLY A 213 -0.48 -11.67 2.15
CA GLY A 213 0.87 -12.10 2.47
C GLY A 213 1.52 -11.16 3.46
N ASP A 214 2.61 -11.63 4.05
CA ASP A 214 3.38 -10.90 5.05
C ASP A 214 2.56 -10.52 6.29
N ALA A 215 1.58 -11.37 6.65
CA ALA A 215 0.73 -11.19 7.82
C ALA A 215 1.45 -11.56 9.14
N ARG A 216 2.61 -10.95 9.36
CA ARG A 216 3.48 -11.13 10.53
C ARG A 216 3.11 -10.12 11.61
N SER A 217 3.28 -10.48 12.89
CA SER A 217 2.95 -9.60 14.02
C SER A 217 3.60 -8.22 14.00
N ASP A 218 4.80 -8.09 13.42
CA ASP A 218 5.50 -6.81 13.26
C ASP A 218 4.87 -5.88 12.20
N ASN A 219 4.02 -6.42 11.34
CA ASN A 219 3.25 -5.66 10.35
C ASN A 219 1.85 -5.26 10.85
N PHE A 220 1.60 -5.42 12.15
CA PHE A 220 0.37 -5.02 12.84
C PHE A 220 0.70 -4.28 14.14
N VAL A 221 -0.29 -3.58 14.65
CA VAL A 221 -0.22 -2.80 15.88
C VAL A 221 -1.55 -2.94 16.60
N SER A 222 -1.49 -3.14 17.91
CA SER A 222 -2.68 -3.15 18.76
C SER A 222 -3.15 -1.72 18.95
N VAL A 223 -4.46 -1.51 18.97
CA VAL A 223 -5.12 -0.26 19.37
C VAL A 223 -6.16 -0.56 20.43
N GLU A 224 -6.72 0.48 21.05
CA GLU A 224 -7.80 0.31 22.02
C GLU A 224 -8.96 -0.50 21.42
N GLY A 225 -9.05 -1.78 21.82
CA GLY A 225 -10.10 -2.72 21.40
C GLY A 225 -9.92 -3.38 20.02
N ALA A 226 -8.79 -3.21 19.31
CA ALA A 226 -8.60 -3.83 18.00
C ALA A 226 -7.12 -4.06 17.63
N ILE A 227 -6.90 -4.74 16.50
CA ILE A 227 -5.59 -4.90 15.85
C ILE A 227 -5.69 -4.30 14.45
N VAL A 228 -4.67 -3.56 14.03
CA VAL A 228 -4.67 -2.85 12.74
C VAL A 228 -3.42 -3.22 11.94
N PRO A 229 -3.56 -3.62 10.66
CA PRO A 229 -2.42 -3.80 9.77
C PRO A 229 -1.75 -2.46 9.44
N ILE A 230 -0.43 -2.47 9.27
CA ILE A 230 0.38 -1.29 8.88
C ILE A 230 1.28 -1.52 7.68
N ASP A 231 1.60 -2.76 7.35
CA ASP A 231 2.41 -3.10 6.17
C ASP A 231 2.14 -4.54 5.67
N ILE A 232 0.94 -4.77 5.11
CA ILE A 232 0.55 -6.08 4.58
C ILE A 232 0.42 -6.07 3.06
N ARG A 233 0.68 -7.23 2.44
CA ARG A 233 0.56 -7.42 1.00
C ARG A 233 -0.82 -8.01 0.71
N ILE A 234 -1.60 -7.37 -0.16
CA ILE A 234 -2.95 -7.83 -0.53
C ILE A 234 -3.06 -7.87 -2.04
N TRP A 235 -3.51 -9.00 -2.57
CA TRP A 235 -3.76 -9.16 -4.01
C TRP A 235 -4.95 -10.10 -4.24
N ARG A 236 -5.42 -10.17 -5.48
CA ARG A 236 -6.56 -11.00 -5.86
C ARG A 236 -6.19 -12.03 -6.91
N PHE A 237 -6.89 -13.14 -6.90
CA PHE A 237 -6.87 -14.19 -7.92
C PHE A 237 -8.25 -14.41 -8.50
N PRO A 238 -8.38 -14.81 -9.78
CA PRO A 238 -9.63 -15.39 -10.27
C PRO A 238 -10.05 -16.55 -9.36
N ASN A 239 -11.32 -16.56 -8.95
CA ASN A 239 -11.85 -17.63 -8.13
C ASN A 239 -12.06 -18.87 -9.03
N PRO A 240 -11.32 -19.97 -8.81
CA PRO A 240 -11.46 -21.18 -9.65
C PRO A 240 -12.83 -21.87 -9.46
N HIS A 241 -13.57 -21.49 -8.42
CA HIS A 241 -14.90 -22.00 -8.10
C HIS A 241 -16.02 -21.01 -8.43
N ALA A 242 -15.71 -19.83 -8.98
CA ALA A 242 -16.74 -18.97 -9.51
C ALA A 242 -17.30 -19.63 -10.78
N ASN A 243 -18.53 -20.09 -10.71
CA ASN A 243 -19.26 -20.54 -11.89
C ASN A 243 -19.31 -19.38 -12.89
N LEU A 244 -18.65 -19.55 -14.04
CA LEU A 244 -18.86 -18.72 -15.22
C LEU A 244 -20.23 -19.02 -15.84
#